data_AF-A0A356SG16-F1
#
_entry.id   AF-A0A356SG16-F1
#
_cell.length_a   1.000
_cell.length_b   1.000
_cell.length_c   1.000
_cell.angle_alpha   90.00
_cell.angle_beta   90.00
_cell.angle_gamma   90.00
#
_symmetry.space_group_name_H-M   'P 1'
#
loop_
_entity.id
_entity.type
_entity.pdbx_description
1 polymer ?
#
loop_
_entity_poly.entity_id
_entity_poly.type
_entity_poly.pdbx_seq_one_letter_code
_entity_poly.pdbx_strand_id
1 'polypeptide(L)' 'MTVAYPFTAIVGQDDMKLALSIAAVDQSIGGVLVFGERGTGKSTTIRALA' A
#
# COMPACT_ATOMS: atom_id res chain seq x y z
N MET A 1 -9.94 17.59 -7.02
CA MET A 1 -9.27 16.71 -6.04
C MET A 1 -9.95 15.36 -6.12
N THR A 2 -9.30 14.35 -6.71
CA THR A 2 -9.84 12.99 -6.75
C THR A 2 -9.62 12.34 -5.40
N VAL A 3 -10.70 11.85 -4.78
CA VAL A 3 -10.65 11.10 -3.52
C VAL A 3 -9.93 9.77 -3.79
N ALA A 4 -8.91 9.44 -2.99
CA ALA A 4 -8.24 8.14 -3.07
C ALA A 4 -9.21 7.02 -2.66
N TYR A 5 -9.04 5.83 -3.24
CA TYR A 5 -9.83 4.67 -2.82
C TYR A 5 -9.51 4.32 -1.35
N PRO A 6 -10.48 3.94 -0.50
CA PRO A 6 -10.20 3.69 0.91
C PRO A 6 -9.25 2.50 1.11
N PHE A 7 -8.19 2.67 1.91
CA PHE A 7 -7.18 1.62 2.17
C PHE A 7 -7.79 0.33 2.74
N THR A 8 -8.76 0.48 3.65
CA THR A 8 -9.45 -0.65 4.29
C THR A 8 -10.39 -1.39 3.34
N ALA A 9 -10.80 -0.78 2.23
CA ALA A 9 -11.66 -1.42 1.22
C ALA A 9 -10.86 -2.24 0.20
N ILE A 10 -9.52 -2.24 0.27
CA ILE A 10 -8.66 -2.99 -0.65
C ILE A 10 -8.66 -4.47 -0.26
N VAL A 11 -9.24 -5.28 -1.14
CA VAL A 11 -9.32 -6.74 -0.99
C VAL A 11 -7.99 -7.39 -1.40
N GLY A 12 -7.54 -8.36 -0.59
CA GLY A 12 -6.24 -9.02 -0.76
C GLY A 12 -5.07 -8.08 -0.49
N GLN A 13 -3.90 -8.41 -1.05
CA GLN A 13 -2.64 -7.66 -0.85
C GLN A 13 -2.23 -7.56 0.64
N ASP A 14 -2.52 -8.59 1.44
CA ASP A 14 -2.36 -8.52 2.89
C ASP A 14 -0.90 -8.27 3.30
N ASP A 15 0.07 -8.92 2.65
CA ASP A 15 1.50 -8.69 2.87
C ASP A 15 1.92 -7.25 2.54
N MET A 16 1.39 -6.69 1.44
CA MET A 16 1.69 -5.31 1.05
C MET A 16 1.06 -4.31 2.02
N LYS A 17 -0.20 -4.53 2.44
CA LYS A 17 -0.87 -3.66 3.42
C LYS A 17 -0.14 -3.69 4.77
N LEU A 18 0.31 -4.88 5.19
CA LEU A 18 1.09 -5.04 6.41
C LEU A 18 2.45 -4.33 6.31
N ALA A 19 3.22 -4.59 5.25
CA ALA A 19 4.53 -3.96 5.06
C ALA A 19 4.44 -2.43 5.02
N LEU A 20 3.43 -1.89 4.33
CA LEU A 20 3.19 -0.45 4.28
C LEU A 20 2.77 0.12 5.64
N SER A 21 1.94 -0.61 6.40
CA SER A 21 1.53 -0.18 7.75
C SER A 21 2.71 -0.16 8.71
N ILE A 22 3.59 -1.16 8.63
CA ILE A 22 4.83 -1.23 9.42
C ILE A 22 5.75 -0.05 9.08
N ALA A 23 6.00 0.20 7.79
CA ALA A 23 6.85 1.30 7.33
C ALA A 23 6.25 2.69 7.65
N ALA A 24 4.93 2.79 7.77
CA ALA A 24 4.25 4.02 8.20
C ALA A 24 4.42 4.29 9.71
N VAL A 25 4.53 3.23 10.53
CA VAL A 25 4.72 3.34 11.98
C VAL A 25 6.19 3.55 12.34
N ASP A 26 7.10 2.79 11.74
CA ASP A 26 8.54 2.88 11.99
C ASP A 26 9.31 3.11 10.69
N GLN A 27 9.73 4.36 10.50
CA GLN A 27 10.47 4.78 9.30
C GLN A 27 11.92 4.25 9.25
N SER A 28 12.47 3.74 10.37
CA SER A 28 13.84 3.19 10.41
C SER A 28 13.98 1.87 9.65
N ILE A 29 12.85 1.17 9.42
CA ILE A 29 12.76 -0.04 8.62
C ILE A 29 13.07 0.23 7.13
N GLY A 30 12.98 1.50 6.71
CA GLY A 30 13.26 1.93 5.34
C GLY A 30 12.03 1.83 4.43
N GLY A 31 12.24 1.45 3.17
CA GLY A 31 11.20 1.39 2.14
C GLY A 31 10.67 -0.01 1.87
N VAL A 32 9.47 -0.09 1.31
CA VAL A 32 8.85 -1.36 0.87
C VAL A 32 9.03 -1.54 -0.63
N LEU A 33 9.71 -2.61 -1.05
CA LEU A 33 9.81 -3.02 -2.45
C LEU A 33 8.68 -4.01 -2.79
N VAL A 34 7.79 -3.63 -3.71
CA VAL A 34 6.61 -4.45 -4.07
C VAL A 34 6.74 -4.98 -5.50
N PHE A 35 6.72 -6.30 -5.65
CA PHE A 35 6.71 -6.98 -6.95
C PHE A 35 5.28 -7.33 -7.41
N GLY A 36 5.12 -7.55 -8.72
CA GLY A 36 3.92 -8.15 -9.31
C GLY A 36 3.55 -7.55 -10.67
N GLU A 37 2.58 -8.17 -11.32
CA GLU A 37 2.13 -7.82 -12.68
C GLU A 37 1.46 -6.44 -12.78
N ARG A 38 1.41 -5.89 -14.00
CA ARG A 38 0.62 -4.67 -14.26
C ARG A 38 -0.86 -4.96 -14.00
N GLY A 39 -1.57 -3.99 -13.42
CA GLY A 39 -3.01 -4.10 -13.17
C GLY A 39 -3.37 -4.66 -11.79
N THR A 40 -2.40 -5.07 -10.95
CA THR A 40 -2.67 -5.58 -9.59
C THR A 40 -3.00 -4.51 -8.55
N GLY A 41 -3.10 -3.23 -8.94
CA GLY A 41 -3.52 -2.15 -8.02
C GLY A 41 -2.45 -1.65 -7.04
N LYS A 42 -1.16 -2.00 -7.20
CA LYS A 42 -0.07 -1.57 -6.30
C LYS A 42 -0.06 -0.06 -6.01
N SER A 43 -0.13 0.77 -7.05
CA SER A 43 -0.12 2.23 -6.89
C SER A 43 -1.42 2.78 -6.29
N THR A 44 -2.54 2.07 -6.44
CA THR A 44 -3.80 2.41 -5.76
C THR A 44 -3.65 2.20 -4.26
N THR A 45 -3.07 1.08 -3.82
CA THR A 45 -2.83 0.79 -2.40
C THR A 45 -1.89 1.79 -1.73
N ILE A 46 -0.81 2.18 -2.41
CA ILE A 46 0.11 3.21 -1.90
C ILE A 46 -0.60 4.55 -1.74
N ARG A 47 -1.38 4.98 -2.75
CA ARG A 47 -2.13 6.25 -2.71
C ARG A 47 -3.28 6.24 -1.71
N ALA A 48 -3.81 5.07 -1.37
CA ALA A 48 -4.87 4.93 -0.39
C ALA A 48 -4.38 5.13 1.05
N LEU A 49 -3.07 4.94 1.29
CA LEU A 49 -2.43 5.14 2.60
C LEU A 49 -1.95 6.59 2.82
N ALA A 50 -1.63 7.31 1.73
CA ALA A 50 -1.14 8.69 1.76
C ALA A 50 -2.26 9.71 2.02
#